data_AF-A0A2E3DTB0-F1
#
_entry.id   AF-A0A2E3DTB0-F1
#
_cell.length_a   1.000
_cell.length_b   1.000
_cell.length_c   1.000
_cell.angle_alpha   90.00
_cell.angle_beta   90.00
_cell.angle_gamma   90.00
#
_symmetry.space_group_name_H-M   'P 1'
#
loop_
_entity.id
_entity.type
_entity.pdbx_description
1 polymer ?
#
loop_
_entity_poly.entity_id
_entity_poly.type
_entity_poly.pdbx_seq_one_letter_code
_entity_poly.pdbx_strand_id
1 'polypeptide(L)'
;MSFMVLNTGRVASQYFYINLKMQKNVIMPSRYKFDKVVKSFIKRRYTKPFKNFINYQKQSLQKRPDSIFGIVFHSARRNLIYPLNSDRNIEFLKVCRDELDLNTIFFPVREPDKVFHSELNRQLARLAGDWSFPLGMNGWRKIWKINDCINLENETIDPDEVSGFLPNKITQNDLKQFSRDFIIVNSKIFSLYKLFKKVFDNVIVFDYSYLFKSPELVFSSMAKEAGFSISDLSLTQTRLNSLPNRFMIYNSFTLQIDKKTQIDWEKRGIKRTINDGLRQKISFNKIFREKQNPFLRFCRFKFEISKVISICEDWGKYKPLVPIPTNLMPFTQRAIEAELSLGLHSDDILFFSKDELDEIHKIIFAIICPRFDMNFKILFDYYKNNVYYKDIPTGKLYDNFIKINKQEFININQLLQSSRFLLYDKDIS
;
A
#
# COMPACT_ATOMS: atom_id res chain seq x y z
N MET A 1 11.45 -18.73 17.31
CA MET A 1 12.20 -18.12 16.21
C MET A 1 11.35 -17.06 15.53
N SER A 2 11.94 -15.89 15.29
CA SER A 2 11.27 -14.79 14.59
C SER A 2 12.23 -14.10 13.62
N PHE A 3 11.68 -13.42 12.61
CA PHE A 3 12.46 -12.63 11.67
C PHE A 3 11.87 -11.23 11.48
N MET A 4 12.70 -10.32 10.98
CA MET A 4 12.28 -8.97 10.62
C MET A 4 12.70 -8.64 9.19
N VAL A 5 11.82 -7.98 8.45
CA VAL A 5 12.13 -7.38 7.15
C VAL A 5 12.09 -5.88 7.30
N LEU A 6 13.22 -5.22 7.03
CA LEU A 6 13.26 -3.76 7.04
C LEU A 6 12.72 -3.22 5.73
N ASN A 7 11.91 -2.17 5.81
CA ASN A 7 11.65 -1.34 4.65
C ASN A 7 12.55 -0.10 4.72
N THR A 8 13.64 -0.15 3.96
CA THR A 8 14.61 0.95 3.79
C THR A 8 14.09 2.06 2.86
N GLY A 9 12.96 1.84 2.18
CA GLY A 9 12.18 2.84 1.43
C GLY A 9 10.78 3.06 2.01
N ARG A 10 9.93 3.86 1.36
CA ARG A 10 8.53 4.08 1.80
C ARG A 10 7.50 3.12 1.19
N VAL A 11 7.86 2.33 0.18
CA VAL A 11 6.88 1.68 -0.73
C VAL A 11 6.91 0.14 -0.67
N ALA A 12 8.01 -0.49 -0.27
CA ALA A 12 8.16 -1.95 -0.32
C ALA A 12 7.44 -2.73 0.78
N SER A 13 7.20 -2.10 1.92
CA SER A 13 6.65 -2.76 3.10
C SER A 13 5.30 -3.41 2.86
N GLN A 14 4.45 -2.82 2.00
CA GLN A 14 3.14 -3.40 1.72
C GLN A 14 3.32 -4.66 0.86
N TYR A 15 4.24 -4.62 -0.10
CA TYR A 15 4.61 -5.77 -0.91
C TYR A 15 5.14 -6.94 -0.05
N PHE A 16 6.09 -6.69 0.86
CA PHE A 16 6.56 -7.71 1.81
C PHE A 16 5.46 -8.18 2.75
N TYR A 17 4.71 -7.26 3.36
CA TYR A 17 3.67 -7.60 4.32
C TYR A 17 2.60 -8.49 3.70
N ILE A 18 2.10 -8.15 2.50
CA ILE A 18 1.07 -8.94 1.81
C ILE A 18 1.63 -10.33 1.50
N ASN A 19 2.75 -10.41 0.76
CA ASN A 19 3.30 -11.69 0.33
C ASN A 19 3.69 -12.59 1.51
N LEU A 20 4.24 -12.05 2.60
CA LEU A 20 4.57 -12.86 3.79
C LEU A 20 3.33 -13.27 4.59
N LYS A 21 2.28 -12.43 4.63
CA LYS A 21 1.04 -12.75 5.34
C LYS A 21 0.22 -13.85 4.65
N MET A 22 0.43 -14.08 3.36
CA MET A 22 -0.19 -15.19 2.62
C MET A 22 0.35 -16.56 3.02
N GLN A 23 1.55 -16.63 3.61
CA GLN A 23 2.19 -17.90 3.88
C GLN A 23 1.52 -18.61 5.06
N LYS A 24 1.13 -19.87 4.86
CA LYS A 24 0.36 -20.67 5.83
C LYS A 24 1.10 -20.93 7.15
N ASN A 25 2.42 -20.77 7.20
CA ASN A 25 3.24 -20.94 8.39
C ASN A 25 3.96 -19.65 8.81
N VAL A 26 3.49 -18.49 8.35
CA VAL A 26 3.99 -17.20 8.84
C VAL A 26 2.88 -16.46 9.57
N ILE A 27 3.15 -16.07 10.81
CA ILE A 27 2.31 -15.17 11.59
C ILE A 27 2.84 -13.76 11.34
N MET A 28 2.12 -13.00 10.52
CA MET A 28 2.48 -11.62 10.17
C MET A 28 1.49 -10.62 10.80
N PRO A 29 1.83 -9.97 11.93
CA PRO A 29 0.98 -8.94 12.51
C PRO A 29 0.91 -7.71 11.60
N SER A 30 -0.16 -6.94 11.75
CA SER A 30 -0.29 -5.62 11.15
C SER A 30 0.98 -4.78 11.26
N ARG A 31 1.40 -4.19 10.14
CA ARG A 31 2.48 -3.20 10.11
C ARG A 31 2.22 -2.01 11.07
N TYR A 32 0.95 -1.59 11.22
CA TYR A 32 0.59 -0.50 12.12
C TYR A 32 0.63 -0.88 13.60
N LYS A 33 0.42 -2.15 13.92
CA LYS A 33 0.52 -2.66 15.29
C LYS A 33 1.96 -2.50 15.76
N PHE A 34 2.94 -2.88 14.94
CA PHE A 34 4.36 -2.69 15.26
C PHE A 34 4.79 -1.21 15.22
N ASP A 35 4.33 -0.41 14.25
CA ASP A 35 4.58 1.04 14.26
C ASP A 35 4.12 1.71 15.58
N LYS A 36 2.97 1.29 16.13
CA LYS A 36 2.45 1.78 17.42
C LYS A 36 3.35 1.39 18.58
N VAL A 37 3.88 0.16 18.57
CA VAL A 37 4.86 -0.34 19.55
C VAL A 37 6.10 0.55 19.55
N VAL A 38 6.72 0.71 18.38
CA VAL A 38 7.94 1.51 18.19
C VAL A 38 7.72 2.95 18.67
N LYS A 39 6.63 3.61 18.24
CA LYS A 39 6.32 4.99 18.68
C LYS A 39 6.09 5.09 20.18
N SER A 40 5.43 4.11 20.78
CA SER A 40 5.15 4.14 22.21
C SER A 40 6.44 3.99 23.01
N PHE A 41 7.30 3.07 22.58
CA PHE A 41 8.59 2.82 23.22
C PHE A 41 9.56 3.98 23.02
N ILE A 42 9.80 4.43 21.78
CA ILE A 42 10.83 5.43 21.43
C ILE A 42 10.36 6.88 21.58
N LYS A 43 9.07 7.20 21.36
CA LYS A 43 8.59 8.59 21.48
C LYS A 43 7.94 8.84 22.83
N ARG A 44 7.09 7.92 23.30
CA ARG A 44 6.22 8.15 24.47
C ARG A 44 6.74 7.59 25.80
N ARG A 45 7.86 6.86 25.80
CA ARG A 45 8.48 6.25 27.00
C ARG A 45 7.55 5.25 27.69
N TYR A 46 6.79 4.50 26.88
CA TYR A 46 5.74 3.63 27.38
C TYR A 46 5.86 2.22 26.77
N THR A 47 6.04 1.22 27.65
CA THR A 47 6.38 -0.16 27.26
C THR A 47 5.17 -1.10 27.19
N LYS A 48 4.00 -0.74 27.74
CA LYS A 48 2.80 -1.62 27.70
C LYS A 48 2.46 -2.12 26.29
N PRO A 49 2.53 -1.31 25.21
CA PRO A 49 2.24 -1.81 23.87
C PRO A 49 3.24 -2.87 23.42
N PHE A 50 4.50 -2.75 23.81
CA PHE A 50 5.54 -3.75 23.56
C PHE A 50 5.25 -5.05 24.34
N LYS A 51 4.96 -4.96 25.65
CA LYS A 51 4.55 -6.11 26.48
C LYS A 51 3.33 -6.84 25.91
N ASN A 52 2.32 -6.10 25.48
CA ASN A 52 1.14 -6.66 24.82
C ASN A 52 1.48 -7.34 23.48
N PHE A 53 2.49 -6.84 22.77
CA PHE A 53 2.94 -7.41 21.51
C PHE A 53 3.68 -8.73 21.72
N ILE A 54 4.53 -8.83 22.75
CA ILE A 54 5.17 -10.09 23.18
C ILE A 54 4.10 -11.13 23.56
N ASN A 55 3.13 -10.75 24.39
CA ASN A 55 2.05 -11.66 24.79
C ASN A 55 1.26 -12.16 23.57
N TYR A 56 0.98 -11.26 22.62
CA TYR A 56 0.35 -11.63 21.36
C TYR A 56 1.19 -12.62 20.54
N GLN A 57 2.49 -12.40 20.43
CA GLN A 57 3.40 -13.33 19.74
C GLN A 57 3.37 -14.72 20.39
N LYS A 58 3.57 -14.79 21.72
CA LYS A 58 3.56 -16.05 22.48
C LYS A 58 2.26 -16.81 22.29
N GLN A 59 1.11 -16.15 22.44
CA GLN A 59 -0.21 -16.75 22.24
C GLN A 59 -0.42 -17.21 20.79
N SER A 60 0.08 -16.46 19.81
CA SER A 60 -0.09 -16.79 18.39
C SER A 60 0.74 -18.03 18.02
N LEU A 61 1.98 -18.12 18.51
CA LEU A 61 2.84 -19.29 18.33
C LEU A 61 2.32 -20.52 19.08
N GLN A 62 1.76 -20.35 20.28
CA GLN A 62 1.09 -21.46 20.99
C GLN A 62 -0.09 -22.04 20.20
N LYS A 63 -0.87 -21.19 19.52
CA LYS A 63 -2.00 -21.63 18.68
C LYS A 63 -1.55 -22.26 17.36
N ARG A 64 -0.33 -21.96 16.90
CA ARG A 64 0.22 -22.39 15.61
C ARG A 64 1.72 -22.70 15.78
N PRO A 65 2.04 -23.83 16.44
CA PRO A 65 3.41 -24.14 16.84
C PRO A 65 4.38 -24.29 15.66
N ASP A 66 3.89 -24.75 14.51
CA ASP A 66 4.70 -24.92 13.29
C ASP A 66 4.88 -23.62 12.49
N SER A 67 4.42 -22.48 13.03
CA SER A 67 4.55 -21.19 12.36
C SER A 67 5.69 -20.35 12.91
N ILE A 68 6.29 -19.54 12.05
CA ILE A 68 7.27 -18.52 12.43
C ILE A 68 6.60 -17.16 12.62
N PHE A 69 7.15 -16.33 13.51
CA PHE A 69 6.68 -14.95 13.68
C PHE A 69 7.53 -13.98 12.84
N GLY A 70 6.87 -13.23 11.95
CA GLY A 70 7.54 -12.25 11.11
C GLY A 70 7.17 -10.81 11.47
N ILE A 71 8.06 -9.85 11.21
CA ILE A 71 7.77 -8.42 11.38
C ILE A 71 8.23 -7.65 10.14
N VAL A 72 7.33 -6.91 9.50
CA VAL A 72 7.73 -5.89 8.51
C VAL A 72 7.86 -4.54 9.20
N PHE A 73 9.06 -3.98 9.20
CA PHE A 73 9.37 -2.77 9.95
C PHE A 73 9.71 -1.57 9.03
N HIS A 74 8.92 -0.50 9.13
CA HIS A 74 9.12 0.76 8.40
C HIS A 74 10.13 1.70 9.07
N SER A 75 11.38 1.26 9.25
CA SER A 75 12.41 2.04 9.94
C SER A 75 12.63 3.46 9.35
N ALA A 76 12.48 3.63 8.02
CA ALA A 76 12.66 4.91 7.33
C ALA A 76 11.42 5.84 7.31
N ARG A 77 10.20 5.32 7.50
CA ARG A 77 8.97 6.14 7.46
C ARG A 77 8.76 6.78 8.83
N ARG A 78 8.67 8.12 8.90
CA ARG A 78 8.44 8.92 10.15
C ARG A 78 9.60 8.94 11.14
N ASN A 79 10.83 8.66 10.68
CA ASN A 79 12.02 8.79 11.53
C ASN A 79 11.87 7.99 12.83
N LEU A 80 11.31 6.76 12.74
CA LEU A 80 10.92 6.00 13.93
C LEU A 80 12.12 5.61 14.78
N ILE A 81 13.28 5.39 14.15
CA ILE A 81 14.56 5.10 14.80
C ILE A 81 15.57 6.24 14.59
N TYR A 82 15.10 7.45 14.29
CA TYR A 82 15.98 8.62 14.21
C TYR A 82 15.87 9.47 15.49
N PRO A 83 17.00 9.96 16.01
CA PRO A 83 18.37 9.79 15.50
C PRO A 83 18.92 8.36 15.71
N LEU A 84 19.64 7.84 14.70
CA LEU A 84 20.04 6.42 14.59
C LEU A 84 20.86 5.92 15.78
N ASN A 85 21.75 6.75 16.32
CA ASN A 85 22.69 6.36 17.38
C ASN A 85 22.26 6.81 18.78
N SER A 86 20.97 7.13 18.98
CA SER A 86 20.52 7.37 20.36
C SER A 86 20.48 6.07 21.16
N ASP A 87 20.96 6.12 22.41
CA ASP A 87 21.00 4.96 23.31
C ASP A 87 19.64 4.29 23.43
N ARG A 88 18.58 5.10 23.45
CA ARG A 88 17.20 4.63 23.50
C ARG A 88 16.77 3.81 22.28
N ASN A 89 17.20 4.19 21.08
CA ASN A 89 16.86 3.45 19.87
C ASN A 89 17.64 2.13 19.82
N ILE A 90 18.89 2.15 20.28
CA ILE A 90 19.71 0.95 20.44
C ILE A 90 19.07 0.01 21.49
N GLU A 91 18.66 0.55 22.64
CA GLU A 91 17.96 -0.18 23.71
C GLU A 91 16.67 -0.82 23.17
N PHE A 92 15.85 -0.06 22.45
CA PHE A 92 14.64 -0.60 21.83
C PHE A 92 14.95 -1.78 20.90
N LEU A 93 15.99 -1.68 20.07
CA LEU A 93 16.38 -2.75 19.16
C LEU A 93 16.92 -3.98 19.91
N LYS A 94 17.70 -3.79 20.98
CA LYS A 94 18.16 -4.87 21.86
C LYS A 94 16.98 -5.59 22.51
N VAL A 95 16.05 -4.83 23.08
CA VAL A 95 14.82 -5.35 23.67
C VAL A 95 13.97 -6.10 22.62
N CYS A 96 13.90 -5.61 21.38
CA CYS A 96 13.25 -6.36 20.30
C CYS A 96 13.96 -7.67 20.00
N ARG A 97 15.30 -7.68 19.91
CA ARG A 97 16.09 -8.88 19.68
C ARG A 97 15.81 -9.92 20.76
N ASP A 98 15.95 -9.52 22.02
CA ASP A 98 15.95 -10.41 23.17
C ASP A 98 14.52 -10.92 23.48
N GLU A 99 13.52 -10.03 23.48
CA GLU A 99 12.15 -10.39 23.91
C GLU A 99 11.26 -10.94 22.79
N LEU A 100 11.56 -10.62 21.53
CA LEU A 100 10.83 -11.16 20.37
C LEU A 100 11.58 -12.29 19.68
N ASP A 101 12.75 -12.69 20.16
CA ASP A 101 13.56 -13.78 19.60
C ASP A 101 13.83 -13.55 18.09
N LEU A 102 14.26 -12.32 17.75
CA LEU A 102 14.52 -11.93 16.37
C LEU A 102 15.90 -12.41 15.94
N ASN A 103 15.92 -13.54 15.26
CA ASN A 103 17.16 -14.21 14.87
C ASN A 103 17.69 -13.71 13.53
N THR A 104 16.82 -13.35 12.60
CA THR A 104 17.22 -12.95 11.23
C THR A 104 16.62 -11.60 10.85
N ILE A 105 17.46 -10.68 10.36
CA ILE A 105 17.04 -9.39 9.83
C ILE A 105 17.30 -9.34 8.33
N PHE A 106 16.26 -9.25 7.52
CA PHE A 106 16.36 -8.99 6.08
C PHE A 106 16.43 -7.49 5.82
N PHE A 107 17.53 -7.06 5.22
CA PHE A 107 17.85 -5.66 4.95
C PHE A 107 17.92 -5.42 3.43
N PRO A 108 16.82 -5.05 2.76
CA PRO A 108 16.88 -4.62 1.37
C PRO A 108 17.70 -3.34 1.26
N VAL A 109 18.74 -3.36 0.44
CA VAL A 109 19.54 -2.17 0.12
C VAL A 109 19.13 -1.68 -1.26
N ARG A 110 18.92 -0.37 -1.37
CA ARG A 110 18.59 0.27 -2.64
C ARG A 110 19.73 1.20 -3.03
N GLU A 111 20.09 1.16 -4.31
CA GLU A 111 21.03 2.14 -4.87
C GLU A 111 20.57 3.57 -4.55
N PRO A 112 21.50 4.43 -4.12
CA PRO A 112 21.18 5.81 -3.71
C PRO A 112 20.42 6.61 -4.75
N ASP A 113 20.79 6.50 -6.02
CA ASP A 113 20.17 7.24 -7.11
C ASP A 113 18.70 6.85 -7.27
N LYS A 114 18.39 5.55 -7.14
CA LYS A 114 17.01 5.05 -7.16
C LYS A 114 16.22 5.54 -5.94
N VAL A 115 16.85 5.73 -4.78
CA VAL A 115 16.21 6.32 -3.59
C VAL A 115 15.83 7.78 -3.86
N PHE A 116 16.76 8.56 -4.43
CA PHE A 116 16.50 9.95 -4.80
C PHE A 116 15.35 10.07 -5.79
N HIS A 117 15.40 9.37 -6.93
CA HIS A 117 14.32 9.35 -7.92
C HIS A 117 12.97 8.99 -7.32
N SER A 118 12.94 7.97 -6.45
CA SER A 118 11.71 7.50 -5.86
C SER A 118 11.02 8.54 -4.99
N GLU A 119 11.78 9.36 -4.26
CA GLU A 119 11.22 10.44 -3.45
C GLU A 119 10.99 11.69 -4.28
N LEU A 120 11.82 11.99 -5.29
CA LEU A 120 11.59 13.03 -6.29
C LEU A 120 10.23 12.82 -6.96
N ASN A 121 10.04 11.66 -7.60
CA ASN A 121 8.80 11.28 -8.27
C ASN A 121 7.60 11.28 -7.31
N ARG A 122 7.80 10.95 -6.02
CA ARG A 122 6.74 11.03 -5.01
C ARG A 122 6.33 12.47 -4.70
N GLN A 123 7.29 13.38 -4.59
CA GLN A 123 6.98 14.80 -4.32
C GLN A 123 6.34 15.46 -5.54
N LEU A 124 6.84 15.18 -6.74
CA LEU A 124 6.23 15.64 -7.99
C LEU A 124 4.79 15.10 -8.12
N ALA A 125 4.59 13.83 -7.79
CA ALA A 125 3.26 13.23 -7.80
C ALA A 125 2.26 13.90 -6.88
N ARG A 126 2.70 14.45 -5.74
CA ARG A 126 1.84 15.22 -4.84
C ARG A 126 1.39 16.53 -5.46
N LEU A 127 2.26 17.20 -6.23
CA LEU A 127 1.90 18.41 -6.98
C LEU A 127 0.86 18.11 -8.05
N ALA A 128 0.92 16.93 -8.67
CA ALA A 128 -0.05 16.48 -9.66
C ALA A 128 -1.42 16.06 -9.10
N GLY A 129 -1.58 15.87 -7.77
CA GLY A 129 -2.82 15.37 -7.17
C GLY A 129 -2.72 14.02 -6.43
N ASP A 130 -1.50 13.58 -6.08
CA ASP A 130 -1.18 12.43 -5.23
C ASP A 130 -1.93 11.13 -5.59
N TRP A 131 -1.92 10.76 -6.88
CA TRP A 131 -2.49 9.50 -7.39
C TRP A 131 -4.01 9.43 -7.32
N SER A 132 -4.69 10.53 -7.02
CA SER A 132 -6.16 10.58 -7.00
C SER A 132 -6.72 10.94 -8.37
N PHE A 133 -7.91 10.40 -8.68
CA PHE A 133 -8.60 10.71 -9.92
C PHE A 133 -9.24 12.10 -9.80
N PRO A 134 -8.94 13.03 -10.72
CA PRO A 134 -9.56 14.36 -10.74
C PRO A 134 -11.09 14.24 -10.80
N LEU A 135 -11.78 15.08 -10.01
CA LEU A 135 -13.25 15.13 -10.06
C LEU A 135 -13.68 15.71 -11.41
N GLY A 136 -14.66 15.09 -12.05
CA GLY A 136 -15.20 15.51 -13.35
C GLY A 136 -14.56 14.85 -14.56
N MET A 137 -13.30 14.38 -14.46
CA MET A 137 -12.61 13.70 -15.57
C MET A 137 -13.36 12.43 -15.99
N ASN A 138 -13.86 12.38 -17.23
CA ASN A 138 -14.79 11.36 -17.72
C ASN A 138 -15.99 11.12 -16.78
N GLY A 139 -16.50 12.20 -16.17
CA GLY A 139 -17.61 12.14 -15.22
C GLY A 139 -17.26 11.53 -13.86
N TRP A 140 -15.98 11.38 -13.51
CA TRP A 140 -15.56 10.74 -12.25
C TRP A 140 -16.02 11.50 -11.00
N ARG A 141 -16.55 10.74 -10.02
CA ARG A 141 -17.06 11.27 -8.76
C ARG A 141 -16.58 10.44 -7.57
N LYS A 142 -16.46 11.08 -6.40
CA LYS A 142 -16.31 10.34 -5.12
C LYS A 142 -17.64 9.80 -4.61
N ILE A 143 -18.74 10.52 -4.89
CA ILE A 143 -20.11 10.12 -4.57
C ILE A 143 -20.92 10.11 -5.87
N TRP A 144 -21.35 8.94 -6.27
CA TRP A 144 -22.18 8.68 -7.44
C TRP A 144 -23.63 8.56 -7.00
N LYS A 145 -24.56 9.24 -7.67
CA LYS A 145 -25.99 9.01 -7.47
C LYS A 145 -26.45 8.03 -8.53
N ILE A 146 -27.19 7.00 -8.16
CA ILE A 146 -27.62 5.95 -9.10
C ILE A 146 -28.39 6.56 -10.28
N ASN A 147 -29.32 7.47 -10.04
CA ASN A 147 -30.04 8.12 -11.13
C ASN A 147 -29.17 9.01 -12.03
N ASP A 148 -28.08 9.59 -11.51
CA ASP A 148 -27.15 10.36 -12.34
C ASP A 148 -26.31 9.41 -13.21
N CYS A 149 -26.00 8.19 -12.73
CA CYS A 149 -25.22 7.21 -13.49
C CYS A 149 -25.92 6.77 -14.77
N ILE A 150 -27.26 6.71 -14.77
CA ILE A 150 -28.05 6.33 -15.95
C ILE A 150 -27.80 7.31 -17.11
N ASN A 151 -27.71 8.61 -16.80
CA ASN A 151 -27.45 9.62 -17.84
C ASN A 151 -26.05 9.49 -18.46
N LEU A 152 -25.10 8.92 -17.72
CA LEU A 152 -23.72 8.70 -18.16
C LEU A 152 -23.56 7.46 -19.06
N GLU A 153 -24.58 6.62 -19.20
CA GLU A 153 -24.50 5.41 -20.03
C GLU A 153 -24.21 5.73 -21.50
N ASN A 154 -24.76 6.86 -21.98
CA ASN A 154 -24.62 7.29 -23.37
C ASN A 154 -23.53 8.36 -23.58
N GLU A 155 -22.86 8.81 -22.51
CA GLU A 155 -21.78 9.79 -22.63
C GLU A 155 -20.48 9.12 -23.07
N THR A 156 -19.87 9.66 -24.13
CA THR A 156 -18.57 9.21 -24.64
C THR A 156 -17.48 9.45 -23.60
N ILE A 157 -16.57 8.48 -23.46
CA ILE A 157 -15.39 8.59 -22.60
C ILE A 157 -14.23 9.12 -23.46
N ASP A 158 -13.70 10.29 -23.13
CA ASP A 158 -12.60 10.92 -23.85
C ASP A 158 -11.25 10.35 -23.36
N PRO A 159 -10.44 9.73 -24.24
CA PRO A 159 -9.13 9.17 -23.88
C PRO A 159 -8.01 10.23 -23.76
N ASP A 160 -8.22 11.47 -24.22
CA ASP A 160 -7.18 12.50 -24.36
C ASP A 160 -7.41 13.72 -23.44
N GLU A 161 -8.56 13.81 -22.76
CA GLU A 161 -8.92 14.94 -21.90
C GLU A 161 -8.16 14.94 -20.57
N VAL A 162 -6.99 15.60 -20.55
CA VAL A 162 -6.14 15.74 -19.35
C VAL A 162 -5.83 17.19 -18.98
N SER A 163 -5.78 18.06 -19.99
CA SER A 163 -5.30 19.45 -19.87
C SER A 163 -6.15 20.34 -18.95
N GLY A 164 -7.43 20.03 -18.79
CA GLY A 164 -8.33 20.73 -17.86
C GLY A 164 -8.21 20.26 -16.40
N PHE A 165 -7.54 19.14 -16.14
CA PHE A 165 -7.54 18.48 -14.83
C PHE A 165 -6.15 18.39 -14.19
N LEU A 166 -5.09 18.31 -14.98
CA LEU A 166 -3.72 18.12 -14.51
C LEU A 166 -2.78 19.18 -15.11
N PRO A 167 -1.67 19.53 -14.42
CA PRO A 167 -0.67 20.44 -14.96
C PRO A 167 -0.04 19.92 -16.26
N ASN A 168 0.18 20.78 -17.26
CA ASN A 168 0.79 20.37 -18.54
C ASN A 168 2.22 19.79 -18.39
N LYS A 169 3.01 20.27 -17.41
CA LYS A 169 4.35 19.75 -17.10
C LYS A 169 4.73 20.05 -15.65
N ILE A 170 5.34 19.09 -14.97
CA ILE A 170 5.93 19.28 -13.64
C ILE A 170 7.45 19.11 -13.75
N THR A 171 8.21 20.01 -13.15
CA THR A 171 9.66 20.11 -13.25
C THR A 171 10.35 20.10 -11.89
N GLN A 172 11.67 19.97 -11.90
CA GLN A 172 12.50 20.07 -10.69
C GLN A 172 12.43 21.47 -10.03
N ASN A 173 12.08 22.52 -10.78
CA ASN A 173 11.93 23.86 -10.21
C ASN A 173 10.67 23.98 -9.35
N ASP A 174 9.58 23.30 -9.74
CA ASP A 174 8.36 23.24 -8.95
C ASP A 174 8.66 22.65 -7.56
N LEU A 175 9.52 21.62 -7.50
CA LEU A 175 9.95 21.07 -6.21
C LEU A 175 10.66 22.07 -5.32
N LYS A 176 11.47 22.99 -5.85
CA LYS A 176 12.15 24.03 -5.04
C LYS A 176 11.15 24.97 -4.39
N GLN A 177 10.12 25.37 -5.13
CA GLN A 177 9.06 26.25 -4.65
C GLN A 177 8.23 25.59 -3.54
N PHE A 178 8.05 24.26 -3.61
CA PHE A 178 7.30 23.47 -2.63
C PHE A 178 8.20 22.73 -1.60
N SER A 179 9.49 23.03 -1.53
CA SER A 179 10.54 22.18 -0.93
C SER A 179 10.60 22.07 0.61
N ARG A 180 9.60 22.53 1.36
CA ARG A 180 9.56 22.30 2.83
C ARG A 180 9.55 20.80 3.21
N ASP A 181 9.23 19.94 2.25
CA ASP A 181 8.97 18.51 2.42
C ASP A 181 9.97 17.56 1.72
N PHE A 182 11.04 18.05 1.07
CA PHE A 182 12.05 17.18 0.44
C PHE A 182 12.94 16.53 1.53
N ILE A 183 12.42 15.47 2.16
CA ILE A 183 12.93 14.89 3.40
C ILE A 183 14.25 14.10 3.23
N ILE A 184 14.75 13.82 2.01
CA ILE A 184 16.02 13.09 1.86
C ILE A 184 17.26 13.99 1.88
N VAL A 185 17.39 14.90 2.84
CA VAL A 185 18.64 15.67 2.93
C VAL A 185 19.83 14.76 3.26
N ASN A 186 19.61 13.65 3.99
CA ASN A 186 20.69 12.89 4.63
C ASN A 186 20.79 11.38 4.29
N SER A 187 20.00 10.83 3.35
CA SER A 187 19.98 9.40 2.92
C SER A 187 20.86 8.42 3.74
N LYS A 188 20.46 8.13 4.99
CA LYS A 188 21.27 7.39 5.98
C LYS A 188 21.05 5.88 5.94
N ILE A 189 20.97 5.29 4.75
CA ILE A 189 20.66 3.86 4.59
C ILE A 189 21.81 2.99 5.10
N PHE A 190 23.07 3.35 4.82
CA PHE A 190 24.20 2.57 5.33
C PHE A 190 24.41 2.78 6.82
N SER A 191 24.21 4.00 7.31
CA SER A 191 24.19 4.25 8.77
C SER A 191 23.10 3.42 9.47
N LEU A 192 21.92 3.25 8.85
CA LEU A 192 20.87 2.38 9.36
C LEU A 192 21.30 0.90 9.34
N TYR A 193 21.97 0.44 8.28
CA TYR A 193 22.55 -0.90 8.23
C TYR A 193 23.54 -1.13 9.38
N LYS A 194 24.48 -0.19 9.60
CA LYS A 194 25.44 -0.24 10.70
C LYS A 194 24.78 -0.36 12.06
N LEU A 195 23.70 0.40 12.30
CA LEU A 195 22.94 0.30 13.55
C LEU A 195 22.37 -1.10 13.76
N PHE A 196 21.76 -1.69 12.73
CA PHE A 196 21.21 -3.05 12.84
C PHE A 196 22.32 -4.08 13.00
N LYS A 197 23.41 -3.99 12.24
CA LYS A 197 24.55 -4.92 12.36
C LYS A 197 25.25 -4.83 13.72
N LYS A 198 25.18 -3.68 14.40
CA LYS A 198 25.66 -3.50 15.78
C LYS A 198 24.80 -4.26 16.81
N VAL A 199 23.51 -4.44 16.55
CA VAL A 199 22.56 -5.02 17.54
C VAL A 199 22.26 -6.49 17.24
N PHE A 200 22.16 -6.86 15.97
CA PHE A 200 21.75 -8.19 15.52
C PHE A 200 22.91 -8.91 14.83
N ASP A 201 23.11 -10.17 15.19
CA ASP A 201 24.22 -10.97 14.67
C ASP A 201 23.99 -11.33 13.20
N ASN A 202 22.77 -11.76 12.85
CA ASN A 202 22.39 -12.16 11.50
C ASN A 202 21.55 -11.09 10.78
N VAL A 203 22.25 -10.15 10.13
CA VAL A 203 21.66 -9.17 9.20
C VAL A 203 22.00 -9.60 7.78
N ILE A 204 21.00 -9.98 7.01
CA ILE A 204 21.14 -10.45 5.64
C ILE A 204 20.74 -9.34 4.67
N VAL A 205 21.69 -8.94 3.83
CA VAL A 205 21.55 -7.85 2.86
C VAL A 205 21.24 -8.41 1.48
N PHE A 206 20.28 -7.81 0.78
CA PHE A 206 20.02 -8.07 -0.64
C PHE A 206 19.73 -6.77 -1.41
N ASP A 207 20.03 -6.76 -2.71
CA ASP A 207 19.65 -5.65 -3.57
C ASP A 207 18.14 -5.63 -3.79
N TYR A 208 17.53 -4.49 -3.47
CA TYR A 208 16.12 -4.21 -3.68
C TYR A 208 15.67 -4.42 -5.13
N SER A 209 16.57 -4.29 -6.11
CA SER A 209 16.24 -4.50 -7.53
C SER A 209 15.78 -5.93 -7.84
N TYR A 210 16.19 -6.92 -7.05
CA TYR A 210 15.74 -8.32 -7.20
C TYR A 210 14.26 -8.53 -6.89
N LEU A 211 13.63 -7.65 -6.10
CA LEU A 211 12.17 -7.72 -5.91
C LEU A 211 11.37 -7.47 -7.18
N PHE A 212 12.00 -6.91 -8.22
CA PHE A 212 11.36 -6.69 -9.51
C PHE A 212 11.85 -7.67 -10.57
N LYS A 213 13.14 -8.03 -10.52
CA LYS A 213 13.74 -8.92 -11.52
C LYS A 213 13.43 -10.39 -11.24
N SER A 214 13.40 -10.78 -9.97
CA SER A 214 13.29 -12.19 -9.56
C SER A 214 12.64 -12.31 -8.16
N PRO A 215 11.40 -11.85 -7.99
CA PRO A 215 10.78 -11.78 -6.67
C PRO A 215 10.62 -13.15 -5.98
N GLU A 216 10.33 -14.20 -6.75
CA GLU A 216 10.18 -15.57 -6.24
C GLU A 216 11.47 -16.10 -5.58
N LEU A 217 12.63 -15.81 -6.17
CA LEU A 217 13.94 -16.14 -5.59
C LEU A 217 14.15 -15.41 -4.26
N VAL A 218 13.79 -14.12 -4.20
CA VAL A 218 13.91 -13.35 -2.95
C VAL A 218 13.08 -13.99 -1.84
N PHE A 219 11.80 -14.30 -2.09
CA PHE A 219 10.95 -14.92 -1.07
C PHE A 219 11.38 -16.34 -0.72
N SER A 220 11.82 -17.14 -1.68
CA SER A 220 12.29 -18.51 -1.45
C SER A 220 13.57 -18.53 -0.60
N SER A 221 14.50 -17.63 -0.87
CA SER A 221 15.71 -17.49 -0.07
C SER A 221 15.43 -16.91 1.31
N MET A 222 14.49 -15.95 1.43
CA MET A 222 14.03 -15.50 2.75
C MET A 222 13.41 -16.63 3.56
N ALA A 223 12.62 -17.50 2.92
CA ALA A 223 12.02 -18.67 3.55
C ALA A 223 13.08 -19.65 4.06
N LYS A 224 14.09 -19.96 3.22
CA LYS A 224 15.24 -20.78 3.61
C LYS A 224 16.00 -20.22 4.81
N GLU A 225 16.37 -18.93 4.76
CA GLU A 225 17.15 -18.27 5.81
C GLU A 225 16.39 -18.06 7.13
N ALA A 226 15.07 -17.88 7.05
CA ALA A 226 14.23 -17.74 8.23
C ALA A 226 13.66 -19.07 8.74
N GLY A 227 13.78 -20.16 7.98
CA GLY A 227 13.27 -21.48 8.37
C GLY A 227 11.75 -21.60 8.25
N PHE A 228 11.14 -21.06 7.20
CA PHE A 228 9.74 -21.30 6.86
C PHE A 228 9.59 -21.83 5.43
N SER A 229 8.38 -22.28 5.09
CA SER A 229 8.06 -22.83 3.77
C SER A 229 7.19 -21.87 2.97
N ILE A 230 7.47 -21.72 1.69
CA ILE A 230 6.59 -20.98 0.79
C ILE A 230 5.37 -21.85 0.44
N SER A 231 4.18 -21.29 0.61
CA SER A 231 2.91 -21.94 0.25
C SER A 231 2.12 -21.20 -0.81
N ASP A 232 2.40 -19.91 -1.04
CA ASP A 232 1.70 -19.09 -2.04
C ASP A 232 2.62 -17.99 -2.60
N LEU A 233 2.91 -18.04 -3.90
CA LEU A 233 3.70 -17.00 -4.60
C LEU A 233 2.84 -16.15 -5.54
N SER A 234 1.51 -16.27 -5.48
CA SER A 234 0.65 -15.74 -6.54
C SER A 234 0.56 -14.21 -6.59
N LEU A 235 1.09 -13.50 -5.58
CA LEU A 235 1.17 -12.03 -5.54
C LEU A 235 2.60 -11.49 -5.68
N THR A 236 3.60 -12.35 -5.90
CA THR A 236 5.00 -11.90 -6.04
C THR A 236 5.22 -11.18 -7.36
N GLN A 237 4.57 -11.64 -8.43
CA GLN A 237 4.63 -11.01 -9.76
C GLN A 237 3.74 -9.76 -9.85
N THR A 238 2.74 -9.63 -8.98
CA THR A 238 1.84 -8.47 -8.97
C THR A 238 2.61 -7.20 -8.60
N ARG A 239 2.32 -6.10 -9.29
CA ARG A 239 3.07 -4.85 -9.13
C ARG A 239 2.69 -4.03 -7.89
N LEU A 240 2.64 -4.64 -6.69
CA LEU A 240 2.15 -4.00 -5.45
C LEU A 240 3.02 -2.85 -4.92
N ASN A 241 4.23 -2.66 -5.45
CA ASN A 241 5.11 -1.54 -5.10
C ASN A 241 5.27 -0.53 -6.27
N SER A 242 4.48 -0.67 -7.33
CA SER A 242 4.56 0.12 -8.55
C SER A 242 3.56 1.28 -8.59
N LEU A 243 3.66 2.07 -9.67
CA LEU A 243 2.72 3.13 -10.03
C LEU A 243 1.25 2.66 -10.04
N PRO A 244 0.88 1.59 -10.78
CA PRO A 244 -0.47 1.02 -10.80
C PRO A 244 -1.09 0.81 -9.41
N ASN A 245 -0.33 0.22 -8.49
CA ASN A 245 -0.84 -0.03 -7.14
C ASN A 245 -1.13 1.26 -6.36
N ARG A 246 -0.47 2.38 -6.68
CA ARG A 246 -0.75 3.67 -6.02
C ARG A 246 -2.12 4.22 -6.38
N PHE A 247 -2.55 4.06 -7.62
CA PHE A 247 -3.90 4.42 -8.04
C PHE A 247 -4.95 3.52 -7.35
N MET A 248 -4.64 2.24 -7.17
CA MET A 248 -5.50 1.31 -6.42
C MET A 248 -5.64 1.68 -4.93
N ILE A 249 -4.65 2.35 -4.34
CA ILE A 249 -4.76 2.82 -2.95
C ILE A 249 -5.92 3.83 -2.80
N TYR A 250 -6.12 4.73 -3.77
CA TYR A 250 -7.00 5.90 -3.65
C TYR A 250 -8.21 5.88 -4.59
N ASN A 251 -8.81 4.71 -4.81
CA ASN A 251 -9.94 4.51 -5.71
C ASN A 251 -11.28 4.22 -5.01
N SER A 252 -11.41 4.49 -3.71
CA SER A 252 -12.69 4.28 -3.03
C SER A 252 -13.74 5.27 -3.53
N PHE A 253 -14.95 4.79 -3.77
CA PHE A 253 -16.10 5.60 -4.19
C PHE A 253 -17.35 5.19 -3.42
N THR A 254 -18.37 6.04 -3.44
CA THR A 254 -19.64 5.79 -2.76
C THR A 254 -20.78 5.88 -3.76
N LEU A 255 -21.72 4.96 -3.69
CA LEU A 255 -23.01 5.07 -4.37
C LEU A 255 -24.09 5.54 -3.40
N GLN A 256 -24.80 6.58 -3.79
CA GLN A 256 -25.95 7.13 -3.12
C GLN A 256 -27.22 6.57 -3.79
N ILE A 257 -28.08 5.95 -2.99
CA ILE A 257 -29.41 5.54 -3.40
C ILE A 257 -30.36 6.69 -3.09
N ASP A 258 -30.77 7.40 -4.14
CA ASP A 258 -31.75 8.47 -4.03
C ASP A 258 -33.18 7.91 -3.93
N LYS A 259 -34.12 8.79 -3.53
CA LYS A 259 -35.52 8.41 -3.29
C LYS A 259 -36.21 7.85 -4.54
N LYS A 260 -35.91 8.39 -5.73
CA LYS A 260 -36.53 7.93 -6.98
C LYS A 260 -36.02 6.53 -7.31
N THR A 261 -34.71 6.29 -7.25
CA THR A 261 -34.14 4.95 -7.41
C THR A 261 -34.80 3.93 -6.49
N GLN A 262 -35.00 4.29 -5.21
CA GLN A 262 -35.68 3.39 -4.30
C GLN A 262 -37.12 3.07 -4.73
N ILE A 263 -37.93 4.11 -5.02
CA ILE A 263 -39.33 3.91 -5.39
C ILE A 263 -39.42 2.98 -6.60
N ASP A 264 -38.52 3.16 -7.57
CA ASP A 264 -38.48 2.32 -8.77
C ASP A 264 -38.06 0.88 -8.45
N TRP A 265 -37.14 0.68 -7.49
CA TRP A 265 -36.78 -0.66 -7.01
C TRP A 265 -37.92 -1.35 -6.27
N GLU A 266 -38.63 -0.63 -5.39
CA GLU A 266 -39.78 -1.15 -4.65
C GLU A 266 -40.91 -1.55 -5.61
N LYS A 267 -41.16 -0.75 -6.67
CA LYS A 267 -42.10 -1.11 -7.75
C LYS A 267 -41.70 -2.37 -8.52
N ARG A 268 -40.40 -2.63 -8.67
CA ARG A 268 -39.86 -3.86 -9.29
C ARG A 268 -39.81 -5.04 -8.31
N GLY A 269 -40.33 -4.90 -7.10
CA GLY A 269 -40.35 -5.95 -6.09
C GLY A 269 -39.05 -6.13 -5.31
N ILE A 270 -38.05 -5.25 -5.51
CA ILE A 270 -36.78 -5.29 -4.79
C ILE A 270 -36.99 -4.69 -3.40
N LYS A 271 -37.17 -5.57 -2.41
CA LYS A 271 -37.46 -5.18 -1.04
C LYS A 271 -36.20 -4.75 -0.30
N ARG A 272 -36.34 -3.71 0.51
CA ARG A 272 -35.33 -3.25 1.46
C ARG A 272 -35.10 -4.31 2.54
N THR A 273 -33.85 -4.48 2.95
CA THR A 273 -33.55 -5.13 4.23
C THR A 273 -33.94 -4.18 5.36
N ILE A 274 -35.06 -4.44 6.02
CA ILE A 274 -35.52 -3.62 7.15
C ILE A 274 -34.87 -4.17 8.42
N ASN A 275 -33.82 -3.48 8.88
CA ASN A 275 -33.24 -3.70 10.20
C ASN A 275 -33.24 -2.36 10.97
N ASP A 276 -34.45 -1.84 11.22
CA ASP A 276 -34.68 -0.46 11.69
C ASP A 276 -34.01 -0.16 13.05
N GLY A 277 -33.92 -1.14 13.95
CA GLY A 277 -33.23 -1.00 15.24
C GLY A 277 -31.71 -0.82 15.12
N LEU A 278 -31.08 -1.47 14.13
CA LEU A 278 -29.65 -1.33 13.82
C LEU A 278 -29.37 0.00 13.11
N ARG A 279 -30.29 0.42 12.24
CA ARG A 279 -30.21 1.67 11.47
C ARG A 279 -30.26 2.90 12.35
N GLN A 280 -31.16 2.96 13.34
CA GLN A 280 -31.24 4.09 14.27
C GLN A 280 -29.98 4.22 15.13
N LYS A 281 -29.47 3.12 15.71
CA LYS A 281 -28.28 3.14 16.60
C LYS A 281 -26.99 3.51 15.86
N ILE A 282 -26.86 3.15 14.58
CA ILE A 282 -25.68 3.43 13.75
C ILE A 282 -25.79 4.81 13.07
N SER A 283 -26.98 5.30 12.73
CA SER A 283 -27.14 6.62 12.10
C SER A 283 -26.61 7.73 13.01
N PHE A 284 -26.87 7.69 14.32
CA PHE A 284 -26.27 8.64 15.27
C PHE A 284 -24.73 8.61 15.22
N ASN A 285 -24.12 7.42 15.25
CA ASN A 285 -22.65 7.29 15.14
C ASN A 285 -22.09 7.77 13.79
N LYS A 286 -22.80 7.54 12.68
CA LYS A 286 -22.40 8.01 11.33
C LYS A 286 -22.57 9.53 11.17
N ILE A 287 -23.62 10.14 11.74
CA ILE A 287 -23.80 11.60 11.76
C ILE A 287 -22.61 12.27 12.45
N PHE A 288 -22.22 11.78 13.63
CA PHE A 288 -21.11 12.33 14.39
C PHE A 288 -19.73 12.07 13.76
N ARG A 289 -19.54 10.97 13.01
CA ARG A 289 -18.22 10.58 12.47
C ARG A 289 -17.99 10.93 11.00
N GLU A 290 -19.01 10.87 10.16
CA GLU A 290 -18.87 10.89 8.70
C GLU A 290 -19.47 12.16 8.05
N LYS A 291 -20.11 13.05 8.83
CA LYS A 291 -20.80 14.26 8.32
C LYS A 291 -21.78 13.97 7.16
N GLN A 292 -22.33 12.76 7.11
CA GLN A 292 -23.28 12.35 6.08
C GLN A 292 -24.71 12.51 6.59
N ASN A 293 -25.63 12.84 5.68
CA ASN A 293 -27.05 12.91 5.99
C ASN A 293 -27.59 11.49 6.29
N PRO A 294 -28.13 11.23 7.49
CA PRO A 294 -28.56 9.90 7.94
C PRO A 294 -29.77 9.36 7.17
N PHE A 295 -30.50 10.22 6.48
CA PHE A 295 -31.67 9.87 5.68
C PHE A 295 -31.31 9.41 4.26
N LEU A 296 -30.07 9.68 3.81
CA LEU A 296 -29.55 9.22 2.54
C LEU A 296 -28.86 7.86 2.72
N ARG A 297 -29.20 6.90 1.85
CA ARG A 297 -28.57 5.58 1.86
C ARG A 297 -27.31 5.62 0.99
N PHE A 298 -26.18 5.30 1.61
CA PHE A 298 -24.88 5.26 0.95
C PHE A 298 -24.26 3.88 1.07
N CYS A 299 -23.63 3.44 0.00
CA CYS A 299 -22.93 2.17 -0.08
C CYS A 299 -21.50 2.43 -0.59
N ARG A 300 -20.50 2.08 0.22
CA ARG A 300 -19.09 2.38 -0.10
C ARG A 300 -18.41 1.20 -0.77
N PHE A 301 -17.75 1.49 -1.88
CA PHE A 301 -17.08 0.52 -2.72
C PHE A 301 -15.61 0.87 -2.94
N LYS A 302 -14.86 -0.14 -3.36
CA LYS A 302 -13.47 -0.03 -3.77
C LYS A 302 -13.15 -1.09 -4.80
N PHE A 303 -12.45 -0.75 -5.88
CA PHE A 303 -11.82 -1.77 -6.73
C PHE A 303 -10.50 -2.20 -6.09
N GLU A 304 -10.23 -3.50 -6.01
CA GLU A 304 -8.96 -3.98 -5.45
C GLU A 304 -8.55 -5.33 -6.03
N ILE A 305 -7.26 -5.65 -5.93
CA ILE A 305 -6.73 -6.97 -6.27
C ILE A 305 -7.42 -8.04 -5.44
N SER A 306 -8.03 -9.01 -6.11
CA SER A 306 -8.91 -10.02 -5.52
C SER A 306 -8.28 -10.75 -4.34
N LYS A 307 -6.98 -11.07 -4.43
CA LYS A 307 -6.26 -11.76 -3.35
C LYS A 307 -5.90 -10.82 -2.20
N VAL A 308 -5.55 -9.56 -2.49
CA VAL A 308 -5.10 -8.58 -1.48
C VAL A 308 -6.20 -8.15 -0.54
N ILE A 309 -7.44 -7.99 -1.03
CA ILE A 309 -8.58 -7.47 -0.24
C ILE A 309 -8.83 -8.30 1.03
N SER A 310 -8.57 -9.60 0.99
CA SER A 310 -8.74 -10.52 2.12
C SER A 310 -7.63 -10.43 3.18
N ILE A 311 -6.48 -9.85 2.83
CA ILE A 311 -5.24 -9.89 3.64
C ILE A 311 -4.92 -8.53 4.28
N CYS A 312 -5.21 -7.44 3.56
CA CYS A 312 -4.76 -6.10 3.94
C CYS A 312 -5.63 -5.48 5.04
N GLU A 313 -5.17 -5.46 6.29
CA GLU A 313 -5.92 -4.90 7.43
C GLU A 313 -6.16 -3.39 7.35
N ASP A 314 -5.26 -2.65 6.70
CA ASP A 314 -5.44 -1.24 6.36
C ASP A 314 -6.75 -1.03 5.56
N TRP A 315 -7.17 -2.09 4.85
CA TRP A 315 -8.25 -2.12 3.89
C TRP A 315 -9.34 -3.15 4.24
N GLY A 316 -9.17 -3.95 5.31
CA GLY A 316 -10.08 -5.00 5.78
C GLY A 316 -11.44 -4.48 6.28
N LYS A 317 -11.68 -3.18 6.07
CA LYS A 317 -12.99 -2.58 6.03
C LYS A 317 -13.77 -2.96 4.77
N TYR A 318 -13.17 -3.54 3.74
CA TYR A 318 -13.87 -3.98 2.54
C TYR A 318 -13.80 -5.50 2.43
N LYS A 319 -14.93 -6.14 2.11
CA LYS A 319 -14.99 -7.57 1.78
C LYS A 319 -15.11 -7.73 0.27
N PRO A 320 -14.46 -8.75 -0.33
CA PRO A 320 -14.68 -9.07 -1.73
C PRO A 320 -16.15 -9.41 -1.92
N LEU A 321 -16.77 -8.79 -2.91
CA LEU A 321 -18.17 -9.00 -3.23
C LEU A 321 -18.32 -9.76 -4.53
N VAL A 322 -17.65 -9.30 -5.59
CA VAL A 322 -17.71 -9.94 -6.91
C VAL A 322 -16.40 -9.71 -7.69
N PRO A 323 -15.86 -10.72 -8.41
CA PRO A 323 -14.74 -10.51 -9.33
C PRO A 323 -15.16 -9.59 -10.49
N ILE A 324 -14.22 -8.79 -10.98
CA ILE A 324 -14.44 -7.90 -12.13
C ILE A 324 -13.98 -8.62 -13.40
N PRO A 325 -14.88 -8.86 -14.37
CA PRO A 325 -14.49 -9.41 -15.66
C PRO A 325 -13.39 -8.59 -16.35
N THR A 326 -12.39 -9.28 -16.92
CA THR A 326 -11.21 -8.63 -17.52
C THR A 326 -11.57 -7.70 -18.68
N ASN A 327 -12.64 -7.98 -19.43
CA ASN A 327 -13.12 -7.14 -20.52
C ASN A 327 -13.67 -5.78 -20.07
N LEU A 328 -14.08 -5.63 -18.80
CA LEU A 328 -14.59 -4.35 -18.28
C LEU A 328 -13.50 -3.37 -17.85
N MET A 329 -12.34 -3.90 -17.43
CA MET A 329 -11.19 -3.10 -16.97
C MET A 329 -9.85 -3.65 -17.50
N PRO A 330 -9.70 -3.81 -18.84
CA PRO A 330 -8.57 -4.51 -19.43
C PRO A 330 -7.24 -3.78 -19.23
N PHE A 331 -7.23 -2.44 -19.22
CA PHE A 331 -5.97 -1.71 -19.01
C PHE A 331 -5.50 -1.87 -17.56
N THR A 332 -6.39 -1.67 -16.60
CA THR A 332 -6.08 -1.71 -15.17
C THR A 332 -5.57 -3.10 -14.77
N GLN A 333 -6.25 -4.18 -15.17
CA GLN A 333 -5.82 -5.55 -14.85
C GLN A 333 -4.45 -5.88 -15.46
N ARG A 334 -4.19 -5.50 -16.72
CA ARG A 334 -2.88 -5.66 -17.36
C ARG A 334 -1.79 -4.83 -16.70
N ALA A 335 -2.09 -3.59 -16.30
CA ALA A 335 -1.10 -2.71 -15.68
C ALA A 335 -0.69 -3.18 -14.28
N ILE A 336 -1.61 -3.79 -13.54
CA ILE A 336 -1.37 -4.34 -12.19
C ILE A 336 -0.78 -5.77 -12.25
N GLU A 337 -1.09 -6.51 -13.31
CA GLU A 337 -0.79 -7.94 -13.47
C GLU A 337 -1.51 -8.78 -12.41
N ALA A 338 -2.81 -8.49 -12.20
CA ALA A 338 -3.66 -9.27 -11.32
C ALA A 338 -5.15 -9.08 -11.62
N GLU A 339 -5.94 -10.07 -11.21
CA GLU A 339 -7.40 -9.99 -11.18
C GLU A 339 -7.88 -8.95 -10.16
N LEU A 340 -8.96 -8.27 -10.52
CA LEU A 340 -9.61 -7.29 -9.66
C LEU A 340 -10.96 -7.82 -9.17
N SER A 341 -11.34 -7.37 -7.99
CA SER A 341 -12.65 -7.56 -7.38
C SER A 341 -13.23 -6.22 -6.95
N LEU A 342 -14.55 -6.15 -6.96
CA LEU A 342 -15.29 -5.10 -6.28
C LEU A 342 -15.37 -5.46 -4.79
N GLY A 343 -14.82 -4.58 -3.96
CA GLY A 343 -14.92 -4.62 -2.52
C GLY A 343 -16.08 -3.77 -2.01
N LEU A 344 -16.87 -4.30 -1.07
CA LEU A 344 -17.92 -3.58 -0.36
C LEU A 344 -17.51 -3.36 1.10
N HIS A 345 -17.72 -2.15 1.60
CA HIS A 345 -17.40 -1.83 2.98
C HIS A 345 -18.20 -2.72 3.96
N SER A 346 -17.52 -3.35 4.92
CA SER A 346 -18.05 -4.32 5.89
C SER A 346 -19.26 -3.81 6.62
N ASP A 347 -19.20 -2.55 7.04
CA ASP A 347 -20.28 -1.89 7.77
C ASP A 347 -21.51 -1.67 6.90
N ASP A 348 -21.37 -1.62 5.58
CA ASP A 348 -22.46 -1.34 4.65
C ASP A 348 -23.19 -2.64 4.22
N ILE A 349 -22.52 -3.81 4.26
CA ILE A 349 -23.09 -5.12 3.88
C ILE A 349 -24.42 -5.43 4.56
N LEU A 350 -24.57 -5.08 5.84
CA LEU A 350 -25.75 -5.40 6.64
C LEU A 350 -26.97 -4.49 6.31
N PHE A 351 -26.79 -3.46 5.48
CA PHE A 351 -27.83 -2.47 5.18
C PHE A 351 -28.44 -2.59 3.78
N PHE A 352 -27.96 -3.55 2.98
CA PHE A 352 -28.43 -3.77 1.61
C PHE A 352 -28.77 -5.24 1.41
N SER A 353 -29.91 -5.50 0.77
CA SER A 353 -30.28 -6.88 0.41
C SER A 353 -29.40 -7.36 -0.73
N LYS A 354 -29.39 -8.68 -0.97
CA LYS A 354 -28.67 -9.25 -2.11
C LYS A 354 -29.17 -8.63 -3.43
N ASP A 355 -30.49 -8.51 -3.60
CA ASP A 355 -31.10 -7.94 -4.80
C ASP A 355 -30.72 -6.45 -5.00
N GLU A 356 -30.65 -5.67 -3.91
CA GLU A 356 -30.17 -4.29 -3.97
C GLU A 356 -28.70 -4.22 -4.39
N LEU A 357 -27.85 -5.11 -3.87
CA LEU A 357 -26.44 -5.18 -4.25
C LEU A 357 -26.27 -5.62 -5.71
N ASP A 358 -27.09 -6.55 -6.20
CA ASP A 358 -27.04 -7.02 -7.59
C ASP A 358 -27.40 -5.90 -8.58
N GLU A 359 -28.40 -5.07 -8.28
CA GLU A 359 -28.69 -3.87 -9.10
C GLU A 359 -27.56 -2.85 -9.06
N ILE A 360 -26.95 -2.64 -7.88
CA ILE A 360 -25.78 -1.77 -7.75
C ILE A 360 -24.61 -2.28 -8.60
N HIS A 361 -24.36 -3.59 -8.60
CA HIS A 361 -23.27 -4.18 -9.39
C HIS A 361 -23.44 -3.93 -10.87
N LYS A 362 -24.67 -4.08 -11.40
CA LYS A 362 -24.96 -3.80 -12.81
C LYS A 362 -24.56 -2.38 -13.19
N ILE A 363 -24.91 -1.39 -12.36
CA ILE A 363 -24.54 0.01 -12.58
C ILE A 363 -23.03 0.21 -12.50
N ILE A 364 -22.37 -0.37 -11.50
CA ILE A 364 -20.91 -0.27 -11.36
C ILE A 364 -20.22 -0.83 -12.61
N PHE A 365 -20.63 -2.00 -13.08
CA PHE A 365 -20.03 -2.68 -14.22
C PHE A 365 -20.28 -1.95 -15.53
N ALA A 366 -21.49 -1.44 -15.75
CA ALA A 366 -21.85 -0.72 -16.98
C ALA A 366 -21.21 0.68 -17.05
N ILE A 367 -21.19 1.41 -15.92
CA ILE A 367 -20.88 2.85 -15.93
C ILE A 367 -19.52 3.17 -15.31
N ILE A 368 -19.24 2.62 -14.13
CA ILE A 368 -18.11 3.05 -13.30
C ILE A 368 -16.83 2.30 -13.70
N CYS A 369 -16.89 1.00 -14.01
CA CYS A 369 -15.74 0.20 -14.43
C CYS A 369 -15.05 0.76 -15.69
N PRO A 370 -15.75 1.02 -16.82
CA PRO A 370 -15.12 1.55 -18.02
C PRO A 370 -14.48 2.93 -17.82
N ARG A 371 -15.16 3.81 -17.05
CA ARG A 371 -14.64 5.14 -16.69
C ARG A 371 -13.42 5.06 -15.79
N PHE A 372 -13.43 4.14 -14.83
CA PHE A 372 -12.27 3.88 -14.00
C PHE A 372 -11.10 3.42 -14.86
N ASP A 373 -11.30 2.45 -15.75
CA ASP A 373 -10.24 1.90 -16.59
C ASP A 373 -9.63 2.95 -17.50
N MET A 374 -10.46 3.80 -18.13
CA MET A 374 -9.97 4.88 -18.97
C MET A 374 -9.23 5.94 -18.17
N ASN A 375 -9.80 6.41 -17.05
CA ASN A 375 -9.13 7.38 -16.19
C ASN A 375 -7.83 6.84 -15.62
N PHE A 376 -7.78 5.55 -15.30
CA PHE A 376 -6.56 4.89 -14.87
C PHE A 376 -5.51 4.92 -15.98
N LYS A 377 -5.88 4.59 -17.22
CA LYS A 377 -4.98 4.67 -18.38
C LYS A 377 -4.42 6.07 -18.58
N ILE A 378 -5.31 7.06 -18.64
CA ILE A 378 -4.96 8.48 -18.79
C ILE A 378 -3.94 8.90 -17.74
N LEU A 379 -4.23 8.63 -16.46
CA LEU A 379 -3.35 9.02 -15.37
C LEU A 379 -2.05 8.22 -15.39
N PHE A 380 -2.11 6.93 -15.67
CA PHE A 380 -0.91 6.10 -15.79
C PHE A 380 0.04 6.67 -16.85
N ASP A 381 -0.47 7.02 -18.03
CA ASP A 381 0.32 7.60 -19.11
C ASP A 381 0.82 9.00 -18.76
N TYR A 382 -0.03 9.86 -18.18
CA TYR A 382 0.38 11.18 -17.71
C TYR A 382 1.53 11.10 -16.72
N TYR A 383 1.42 10.26 -15.68
CA TYR A 383 2.46 10.14 -14.66
C TYR A 383 3.74 9.53 -15.21
N LYS A 384 3.63 8.52 -16.08
CA LYS A 384 4.78 7.90 -16.74
C LYS A 384 5.54 8.89 -17.63
N ASN A 385 4.84 9.79 -18.32
CA ASN A 385 5.42 10.68 -19.31
C ASN A 385 5.83 12.06 -18.74
N ASN A 386 5.11 12.56 -17.73
CA ASN A 386 5.26 13.95 -17.26
C ASN A 386 5.73 14.08 -15.80
N VAL A 387 5.65 13.01 -15.00
CA VAL A 387 6.01 13.05 -13.57
C VAL A 387 7.22 12.17 -13.26
N TYR A 388 7.30 10.99 -13.87
CA TYR A 388 8.34 10.02 -13.58
C TYR A 388 9.57 10.26 -14.44
N TYR A 389 10.62 10.78 -13.82
CA TYR A 389 11.92 10.92 -14.46
C TYR A 389 12.56 9.55 -14.68
N LYS A 390 12.92 9.26 -15.94
CA LYS A 390 13.78 8.12 -16.30
C LYS A 390 15.24 8.41 -15.95
N ASP A 391 15.70 9.63 -16.20
CA ASP A 391 17.04 10.11 -15.89
C ASP A 391 16.97 11.26 -14.88
N ILE A 392 17.90 11.29 -13.93
CA ILE A 392 17.98 12.40 -12.96
C ILE A 392 18.40 13.65 -13.73
N PRO A 393 17.62 14.74 -13.68
CA PRO A 393 18.13 16.02 -14.13
C PRO A 393 19.30 16.42 -13.24
N THR A 394 20.49 16.60 -13.83
CA THR A 394 21.73 17.08 -13.18
C THR A 394 21.59 18.55 -12.79
N GLY A 395 20.68 18.81 -11.85
CA GLY A 395 20.43 20.12 -11.27
C GLY A 395 21.00 20.22 -9.87
N LYS A 396 21.18 21.46 -9.40
CA LYS A 396 21.74 21.80 -8.07
C LYS A 396 21.17 20.98 -6.90
N LEU A 397 19.90 20.54 -6.96
CA LEU A 397 19.28 19.74 -5.92
C LEU A 397 19.91 18.34 -5.81
N TYR A 398 20.15 17.69 -6.94
CA TYR A 398 20.77 16.37 -6.99
C TYR A 398 22.25 16.43 -6.64
N ASP A 399 22.97 17.42 -7.17
CA ASP A 399 24.40 17.61 -6.88
C ASP A 399 24.63 17.85 -5.38
N ASN A 400 23.79 18.68 -4.76
CA ASN A 400 23.82 18.88 -3.31
C ASN A 400 23.52 17.59 -2.54
N PHE A 401 22.54 16.81 -2.99
CA PHE A 401 22.20 15.52 -2.38
C PHE A 401 23.38 14.54 -2.42
N ILE A 402 24.03 14.39 -3.57
CA ILE A 402 25.23 13.56 -3.76
C ILE A 402 26.37 14.07 -2.88
N LYS A 403 26.64 15.38 -2.90
CA LYS A 403 27.72 16.00 -2.11
C LYS A 403 27.55 15.75 -0.61
N ILE A 404 26.34 15.96 -0.07
CA ILE A 404 26.03 15.77 1.35
C ILE A 404 26.13 14.28 1.76
N ASN A 405 25.82 13.36 0.84
CA ASN A 405 25.69 11.92 1.14
C ASN A 405 26.79 11.05 0.53
N LYS A 406 27.87 11.63 0.00
CA LYS A 406 28.94 10.93 -0.73
C LYS A 406 29.43 9.68 -0.01
N GLN A 407 29.71 9.78 1.30
CA GLN A 407 30.22 8.64 2.07
C GLN A 407 29.17 7.54 2.27
N GLU A 408 27.89 7.88 2.44
CA GLU A 408 26.81 6.88 2.49
C GLU A 408 26.79 6.10 1.17
N PHE A 409 26.99 6.77 0.03
CA PHE A 409 26.86 6.13 -1.29
C PHE A 409 28.03 5.20 -1.58
N ILE A 410 29.25 5.65 -1.28
CA ILE A 410 30.46 4.81 -1.37
C ILE A 410 30.25 3.53 -0.54
N ASN A 411 29.80 3.68 0.70
CA ASN A 411 29.61 2.55 1.60
C ASN A 411 28.46 1.62 1.17
N ILE A 412 27.36 2.16 0.62
CA ILE A 412 26.26 1.36 0.06
C ILE A 412 26.74 0.55 -1.15
N ASN A 413 27.51 1.16 -2.04
CA ASN A 413 28.03 0.47 -3.22
C ASN A 413 28.98 -0.67 -2.84
N GLN A 414 29.86 -0.45 -1.86
CA GLN A 414 30.71 -1.51 -1.29
C GLN A 414 29.88 -2.62 -0.62
N LEU A 415 28.83 -2.24 0.12
CA LEU A 415 27.93 -3.20 0.76
C LEU A 415 27.17 -4.04 -0.27
N LEU A 416 26.72 -3.43 -1.37
CA LEU A 416 26.06 -4.13 -2.45
C LEU A 416 27.03 -5.15 -3.07
N GLN A 417 28.25 -4.75 -3.43
CA GLN A 417 29.27 -5.64 -4.00
C GLN A 417 29.66 -6.83 -3.10
N SER A 418 29.48 -6.70 -1.78
CA SER A 418 29.80 -7.74 -0.79
C SER A 418 28.58 -8.51 -0.28
N SER A 419 27.38 -8.21 -0.78
CA SER A 419 26.14 -8.77 -0.24
C SER A 419 25.95 -10.25 -0.60
N ARG A 420 25.57 -11.05 0.41
CA ARG A 420 25.42 -12.51 0.36
C ARG A 420 24.35 -13.01 -0.62
N PHE A 421 23.42 -12.14 -1.01
CA PHE A 421 22.35 -12.42 -1.98
C PHE A 421 22.75 -12.15 -3.46
N LEU A 422 24.02 -11.85 -3.74
CA LEU A 422 24.47 -11.64 -5.13
C LEU A 422 24.89 -12.90 -5.89
N LEU A 423 25.14 -14.03 -5.23
CA LEU A 423 25.68 -15.23 -5.90
C LEU A 423 25.28 -16.49 -5.12
N TYR A 424 24.31 -17.25 -5.63
CA TYR A 424 24.01 -18.70 -5.45
C TYR A 424 22.60 -18.84 -6.06
N ASP A 425 22.41 -19.15 -7.33
CA ASP A 425 22.98 -20.27 -8.06
C ASP A 425 23.64 -19.86 -9.39
N LYS A 426 24.95 -20.10 -9.50
CA LYS A 426 25.61 -20.31 -10.79
C LYS A 426 25.74 -21.80 -11.13
N ASP A 427 25.15 -22.67 -10.32
CA ASP A 427 25.12 -24.12 -10.53
C ASP A 427 23.66 -24.58 -10.66
N ILE A 428 23.05 -24.26 -11.80
CA ILE A 428 22.09 -25.18 -12.41
C ILE A 428 22.92 -25.97 -13.43
N SER A 429 23.51 -27.06 -12.95
CA SER A 429 24.02 -28.17 -13.77
C SER A 429 22.88 -29.11 -14.12
#